data_AF-A0A1V4T2D1-F1
#
_entry.id   AF-A0A1V4T2D1-F1
#
_cell.length_a   1.000
_cell.length_b   1.000
_cell.length_c   1.000
_cell.angle_alpha   90.00
_cell.angle_beta   90.00
_cell.angle_gamma   90.00
#
_symmetry.space_group_name_H-M   'P 1'
#
loop_
_entity.id
_entity.type
_entity.pdbx_description
1 polymer ?
#
loop_
_entity_poly.entity_id
_entity_poly.type
_entity_poly.pdbx_seq_one_letter_code
_entity_poly.pdbx_strand_id
1 'polypeptide(L)'
;MSAHHKELLSGYLRKRHSVTKLVVHLVFTTKYRRNLFDGYMIQQLREAFGSACEKLECDLLEMDGESDHVHLLIAYPPKLAISVMVNNLKSVSSRRIRILNTHIPRQSKSAALWSRSYFACSAGGATI
;
A
#
# COMPACT_ATOMS: atom_id res chain seq x y z
N MET A 1 6.23 24.05 -25.57
CA MET A 1 5.53 22.76 -25.55
C MET A 1 4.04 23.02 -25.31
N SER A 2 3.18 22.66 -26.26
CA SER A 2 1.74 22.99 -26.29
C SER A 2 0.98 22.48 -25.06
N ALA A 3 -0.02 23.24 -24.60
CA ALA A 3 -0.89 22.92 -23.46
C ALA A 3 -1.54 21.52 -23.57
N HIS A 4 -1.75 21.04 -24.81
CA HIS A 4 -2.30 19.72 -25.12
C HIS A 4 -1.44 18.54 -24.61
N HIS A 5 -0.12 18.74 -24.45
CA HIS A 5 0.81 17.71 -23.98
C HIS A 5 0.92 17.65 -22.45
N LYS A 6 0.38 18.66 -21.74
CA LYS A 6 0.27 18.65 -20.27
C LYS A 6 -0.95 17.86 -19.80
N GLU A 7 -2.06 17.91 -20.54
CA GLU A 7 -3.29 17.16 -20.24
C GLU A 7 -3.13 15.65 -20.44
N LEU A 8 -2.50 15.21 -21.54
CA LEU A 8 -2.26 13.78 -21.82
C LEU A 8 -1.38 13.05 -20.78
N LEU A 9 -0.63 13.79 -19.97
CA LEU A 9 0.30 13.24 -18.98
C LEU A 9 -0.12 13.57 -17.53
N SER A 10 -1.34 14.07 -17.32
CA SER A 10 -1.93 14.20 -15.99
C SER A 10 -2.19 12.81 -15.42
N GLY A 11 -1.27 12.32 -14.58
CA GLY A 11 -1.31 10.96 -14.02
C GLY A 11 -0.09 10.10 -14.34
N TYR A 12 0.93 10.67 -15.01
CA TYR A 12 2.24 10.04 -15.15
C TYR A 12 3.26 10.69 -14.22
N LEU A 13 4.04 9.87 -13.55
CA LEU A 13 5.13 10.29 -12.68
C LEU A 13 6.33 10.68 -13.56
N ARG A 14 6.67 11.97 -13.57
CA ARG A 14 7.79 12.52 -14.33
C ARG A 14 9.01 12.75 -13.45
N LYS A 15 10.15 12.21 -13.86
CA LYS A 15 11.49 12.51 -13.30
C LYS A 15 12.41 13.00 -14.43
N ARG A 16 13.65 13.35 -14.10
CA ARG A 16 14.64 13.96 -15.01
C ARG A 16 14.81 13.22 -16.35
N HIS A 17 14.72 11.89 -16.33
CA HIS A 17 14.94 11.04 -17.50
C HIS A 17 13.86 9.97 -17.70
N SER A 18 12.70 10.10 -17.02
CA SER A 18 11.65 9.09 -17.13
C SER A 18 10.25 9.68 -16.95
N VAL A 19 9.29 9.09 -17.67
CA VAL A 19 7.86 9.35 -17.53
C VAL A 19 7.21 7.98 -17.38
N THR A 20 6.64 7.70 -16.20
CA THR A 20 6.17 6.35 -15.86
C THR A 20 4.79 6.38 -15.22
N LYS A 21 3.98 5.38 -15.51
CA LYS A 21 2.73 5.08 -14.80
C LYS A 21 2.79 3.62 -14.35
N LEU A 22 3.53 3.39 -13.27
CA LEU A 22 3.66 2.07 -12.66
C LEU A 22 2.71 2.00 -11.47
N VAL A 23 1.70 1.15 -11.57
CA VAL A 23 0.74 0.92 -10.51
C VAL A 23 0.73 -0.56 -10.16
N VAL A 24 0.69 -0.87 -8.87
CA VAL A 24 0.60 -2.24 -8.37
C VAL A 24 -0.59 -2.36 -7.42
N HIS A 25 -1.35 -3.44 -7.60
CA HIS A 25 -2.34 -3.92 -6.65
C HIS A 25 -1.68 -4.91 -5.70
N LEU A 26 -1.66 -4.56 -4.41
CA LEU A 26 -1.15 -5.41 -3.35
C LEU A 26 -2.28 -5.90 -2.46
N VAL A 27 -2.16 -7.15 -1.99
CA VAL A 27 -3.05 -7.68 -0.95
C VAL A 27 -2.25 -8.21 0.21
N PHE A 28 -2.59 -7.75 1.42
CA PHE A 28 -2.01 -8.23 2.66
C PHE A 28 -3.08 -8.91 3.50
N THR A 29 -2.80 -10.13 3.94
CA THR A 29 -3.69 -10.91 4.81
C THR A 29 -3.14 -10.92 6.24
N THR A 30 -4.03 -10.89 7.23
CA THR A 30 -3.66 -11.07 8.62
C THR A 30 -3.05 -12.44 8.84
N LYS A 31 -2.20 -12.55 9.86
CA LYS A 31 -1.58 -13.82 10.22
C LYS A 31 -2.68 -14.82 10.60
N TYR A 32 -2.72 -15.94 9.88
CA TYR A 32 -3.76 -16.97 10.00
C TYR A 32 -5.18 -16.54 9.59
N ARG A 33 -5.32 -15.48 8.76
CA ARG A 33 -6.64 -14.96 8.30
C ARG A 33 -7.62 -14.74 9.45
N ARG A 34 -7.13 -14.15 10.53
CA ARG A 34 -7.97 -13.79 11.66
C ARG A 34 -8.71 -12.49 11.34
N ASN A 35 -9.99 -12.48 11.69
CA ASN A 35 -10.83 -11.28 11.64
C ASN A 35 -10.43 -10.34 12.79
N LEU A 36 -9.42 -9.51 12.53
CA LEU A 36 -8.83 -8.61 13.52
C LEU A 36 -9.21 -7.16 13.26
N PHE A 37 -9.53 -6.80 12.02
CA PHE A 37 -9.76 -5.41 11.66
C PHE A 37 -11.23 -5.04 11.76
N ASP A 38 -11.50 -3.92 12.40
CA ASP A 38 -12.74 -3.18 12.32
C ASP A 38 -12.58 -1.94 11.43
N GLY A 39 -13.68 -1.21 11.18
CA GLY A 39 -13.64 0.00 10.34
C GLY A 39 -12.71 1.09 10.86
N TYR A 40 -12.55 1.21 12.19
CA TYR A 40 -11.65 2.19 12.79
C TYR A 40 -10.18 1.81 12.54
N MET A 41 -9.84 0.53 12.68
CA MET A 41 -8.51 -0.01 12.42
C MET A 41 -8.15 0.07 10.94
N ILE A 42 -9.11 -0.13 10.04
CA ILE A 42 -8.91 0.05 8.60
C ILE A 42 -8.55 1.52 8.31
N GLN A 43 -9.19 2.47 8.98
CA GLN A 43 -8.83 3.89 8.85
C GLN A 43 -7.41 4.17 9.39
N GLN A 44 -7.03 3.59 10.53
CA GLN A 44 -5.67 3.71 11.06
C GLN A 44 -4.61 3.06 10.14
N LEU A 45 -4.97 1.96 9.47
CA LEU A 45 -4.13 1.34 8.45
C LEU A 45 -3.96 2.27 7.24
N ARG A 46 -5.03 2.93 6.79
CA ARG A 46 -4.97 3.91 5.69
C ARG A 46 -3.98 5.02 5.97
N GLU A 47 -4.03 5.60 7.17
CA GLU A 47 -3.07 6.63 7.60
C GLU A 47 -1.64 6.09 7.64
N ALA A 48 -1.45 4.88 8.17
CA ALA A 48 -0.13 4.24 8.26
C ALA A 48 0.47 3.96 6.87
N PHE A 49 -0.34 3.45 5.94
CA PHE A 49 0.09 3.20 4.57
C PHE A 49 0.34 4.50 3.81
N GLY A 50 -0.51 5.52 3.97
CA GLY A 50 -0.28 6.84 3.38
C GLY A 50 1.06 7.45 3.80
N SER A 51 1.35 7.45 5.11
CA SER A 51 2.65 7.94 5.62
C SER A 51 3.84 7.11 5.15
N ALA A 52 3.68 5.79 5.00
CA ALA A 52 4.74 4.92 4.49
C ALA A 52 4.98 5.14 2.99
N CYS A 53 3.92 5.31 2.20
CA CYS A 53 3.99 5.62 0.78
C CYS A 53 4.69 6.95 0.54
N GLU A 54 4.35 8.01 1.29
CA GLU A 54 4.98 9.33 1.20
C GLU A 54 6.51 9.24 1.39
N LYS A 55 6.96 8.49 2.40
CA LYS A 55 8.40 8.27 2.66
C LYS A 55 9.13 7.49 1.57
N LEU A 56 8.39 6.71 0.78
CA LEU A 56 8.92 5.93 -0.33
C LEU A 56 8.78 6.64 -1.69
N GLU A 57 8.34 7.91 -1.71
CA GLU A 57 7.98 8.64 -2.93
C GLU A 57 6.92 7.88 -3.76
N CYS A 58 5.97 7.23 -3.09
CA CYS A 58 4.85 6.50 -3.70
C CYS A 58 3.53 7.20 -3.40
N ASP A 59 2.56 7.01 -4.29
CA ASP A 59 1.21 7.53 -4.11
C ASP A 59 0.25 6.38 -3.83
N LEU A 60 -0.41 6.41 -2.67
CA LEU A 60 -1.51 5.51 -2.35
C LEU A 60 -2.77 5.99 -3.08
N LEU A 61 -3.12 5.35 -4.19
CA LEU A 61 -4.24 5.73 -5.03
C LEU A 61 -5.56 5.32 -4.39
N GLU A 62 -5.65 4.05 -4.00
CA GLU A 62 -6.83 3.49 -3.36
C GLU A 62 -6.42 2.49 -2.30
N MET A 63 -7.29 2.34 -1.31
CA MET A 63 -7.17 1.29 -0.31
C MET A 63 -8.57 0.85 0.07
N ASP A 64 -8.73 -0.45 0.20
CA ASP A 64 -9.90 -1.06 0.79
C ASP A 64 -9.49 -2.14 1.78
N GLY A 65 -10.37 -2.49 2.71
CA GLY A 65 -10.06 -3.40 3.79
C GLY A 65 -11.26 -4.18 4.26
N GLU A 66 -11.01 -5.45 4.55
CA GLU A 66 -11.93 -6.38 5.18
C GLU A 66 -11.36 -6.83 6.53
N SER A 67 -12.13 -7.61 7.28
CA SER A 67 -11.74 -8.00 8.64
C SER A 67 -10.43 -8.79 8.73
N ASP A 68 -10.04 -9.51 7.68
CA ASP A 68 -8.83 -10.35 7.64
C ASP A 68 -7.80 -9.95 6.57
N HIS A 69 -8.07 -8.95 5.72
CA HIS A 69 -7.15 -8.55 4.66
C HIS A 69 -7.35 -7.10 4.19
N VAL A 70 -6.34 -6.55 3.52
CA VAL A 70 -6.38 -5.21 2.92
C VAL A 70 -5.88 -5.24 1.49
N HIS A 71 -6.55 -4.46 0.64
CA HIS A 71 -6.20 -4.20 -0.75
C HIS A 71 -5.60 -2.79 -0.86
N LEU A 72 -4.48 -2.67 -1.57
CA LEU A 72 -3.79 -1.40 -1.79
C LEU A 72 -3.52 -1.23 -3.28
N LEU A 73 -3.89 -0.08 -3.83
CA LEU A 73 -3.52 0.33 -5.19
C LEU A 73 -2.51 1.46 -5.06
N ILE A 74 -1.25 1.20 -5.46
CA ILE A 74 -0.14 2.12 -5.23
C ILE A 74 0.56 2.44 -6.54
N ALA A 75 0.73 3.73 -6.83
CA ALA A 75 1.65 4.20 -7.85
C ALA A 75 3.05 4.36 -7.24
N TYR A 76 4.08 3.85 -7.92
CA TYR A 76 5.44 3.80 -7.37
C TYR A 76 6.50 4.15 -8.42
N PRO A 77 7.68 4.66 -8.01
CA PRO A 77 8.73 5.03 -8.94
C PRO A 77 9.46 3.77 -9.46
N PRO A 78 10.00 3.79 -10.70
CA PRO A 78 10.64 2.62 -11.32
C PRO A 78 11.89 2.12 -10.57
N LYS A 79 12.52 2.98 -9.77
CA LYS A 79 13.68 2.64 -8.93
C LYS A 79 13.32 1.77 -7.72
N LEU A 80 12.05 1.74 -7.32
CA LEU A 80 11.61 1.08 -6.09
C LEU A 80 11.20 -0.35 -6.38
N ALA A 81 11.90 -1.30 -5.77
CA ALA A 81 11.51 -2.70 -5.81
C ALA A 81 10.25 -2.95 -4.98
N ILE A 82 9.29 -3.71 -5.54
CA ILE A 82 8.02 -4.05 -4.87
C ILE A 82 8.28 -4.75 -3.52
N SER A 83 9.29 -5.61 -3.43
CA SER A 83 9.65 -6.31 -2.19
C SER A 83 10.07 -5.34 -1.06
N VAL A 84 10.80 -4.28 -1.39
CA VAL A 84 11.21 -3.24 -0.43
C VAL A 84 9.98 -2.45 0.04
N MET A 85 9.10 -2.08 -0.90
CA MET A 85 7.84 -1.40 -0.60
C MET A 85 6.96 -2.24 0.33
N VAL A 86 6.73 -3.50 0.01
CA VAL A 86 5.92 -4.43 0.83
C VAL A 86 6.48 -4.59 2.24
N ASN A 87 7.80 -4.76 2.37
CA ASN A 87 8.45 -4.89 3.67
C ASN A 87 8.24 -3.64 4.54
N ASN A 88 8.37 -2.45 3.95
CA ASN A 88 8.17 -1.19 4.65
C ASN A 88 6.70 -1.01 5.06
N LEU A 89 5.76 -1.18 4.12
CA LEU A 89 4.32 -1.04 4.36
C LEU A 89 3.86 -1.98 5.48
N LYS A 90 4.22 -3.27 5.44
CA LYS A 90 3.85 -4.24 6.48
C LYS A 90 4.47 -3.92 7.83
N SER A 91 5.72 -3.45 7.86
CA SER A 91 6.42 -3.14 9.11
C SER A 91 5.84 -1.90 9.79
N VAL A 92 5.63 -0.82 9.04
CA VAL A 92 5.07 0.44 9.56
C VAL A 92 3.63 0.23 10.03
N SER A 93 2.78 -0.40 9.22
CA SER A 93 1.38 -0.69 9.58
C SER A 93 1.28 -1.60 10.81
N SER A 94 2.07 -2.68 10.87
CA SER A 94 2.09 -3.59 12.02
C SER A 94 2.48 -2.87 13.31
N ARG A 95 3.50 -2.00 13.26
CA ARG A 95 3.92 -1.21 14.42
C ARG A 95 2.84 -0.21 14.85
N ARG A 96 2.31 0.57 13.90
CA ARG A 96 1.31 1.62 14.17
C ARG A 96 0.05 1.04 14.80
N ILE A 97 -0.49 -0.02 14.21
CA ILE A 97 -1.72 -0.66 14.69
C ILE A 97 -1.58 -1.23 16.09
N ARG A 98 -0.43 -1.83 16.43
CA ARG A 98 -0.18 -2.36 17.78
C ARG A 98 -0.03 -1.31 18.85
N ILE A 99 0.54 -0.14 18.51
CA ILE A 99 0.70 0.98 19.44
C ILE A 99 -0.67 1.57 19.75
N LEU A 100 -1.51 1.77 18.73
CA LEU A 100 -2.81 2.39 18.88
C LEU A 100 -3.88 1.44 19.47
N ASN A 101 -3.72 0.14 19.26
CA ASN A 101 -4.72 -0.87 19.64
C ASN A 101 -4.06 -1.95 20.52
N THR A 102 -3.92 -1.64 21.81
CA THR A 102 -3.25 -2.51 22.80
C THR A 102 -3.98 -3.84 23.05
N HIS A 103 -5.23 -3.99 22.58
CA HIS A 103 -6.01 -5.23 22.67
C HIS A 103 -5.62 -6.27 21.60
N ILE A 104 -5.04 -5.86 20.47
CA ILE A 104 -4.71 -6.78 19.36
C ILE A 104 -3.69 -7.86 19.75
N PRO A 105 -2.59 -7.59 20.47
CA PRO A 105 -1.64 -8.63 20.83
C PRO A 105 -2.29 -9.81 21.57
N ARG A 106 -3.33 -9.54 22.37
CA ARG A 106 -4.13 -10.58 23.05
C ARG A 106 -4.97 -11.39 22.07
N GLN A 107 -5.59 -10.74 21.08
CA GLN A 107 -6.48 -11.37 20.09
C GLN A 107 -5.71 -12.13 18.99
N SER A 108 -4.58 -11.57 18.52
CA SER A 108 -3.73 -12.14 17.49
C SER A 108 -3.04 -13.44 17.94
N LYS A 109 -2.82 -13.63 19.26
CA LYS A 109 -2.04 -14.74 19.85
C LYS A 109 -0.72 -15.02 19.12
N SER A 110 -0.21 -14.02 18.39
CA SER A 110 0.95 -14.12 17.51
C SER A 110 1.71 -12.81 17.53
N ALA A 111 3.04 -12.92 17.52
CA ALA A 111 3.93 -11.79 17.44
C ALA A 111 3.92 -11.10 16.07
N ALA A 112 3.20 -11.61 15.05
CA ALA A 112 3.08 -11.02 13.72
C ALA A 112 1.63 -10.59 13.41
N LEU A 113 1.44 -9.40 12.83
CA LEU A 113 0.11 -8.93 12.40
C LEU A 113 -0.25 -9.53 11.04
N TRP A 114 0.70 -9.46 10.11
CA TRP A 114 0.54 -9.90 8.74
C TRP A 114 1.06 -11.32 8.52
N SER A 115 0.51 -11.99 7.50
CA SER A 115 1.16 -13.14 6.87
C SER A 115 2.50 -12.72 6.25
N ARG A 116 3.43 -13.69 6.18
CA ARG A 116 4.70 -13.49 5.45
C ARG A 116 4.46 -13.28 3.96
N SER A 117 3.46 -13.96 3.40
CA SER A 117 3.08 -13.85 1.99
C SER A 117 2.39 -12.52 1.67
N TYR A 118 2.48 -12.09 0.42
CA TYR A 118 1.71 -10.97 -0.15
C TYR A 118 1.34 -11.32 -1.59
N PHE A 119 0.26 -10.72 -2.07
CA PHE A 119 -0.08 -10.73 -3.49
C PHE A 119 0.39 -9.42 -4.12
N ALA A 120 0.85 -9.49 -5.37
CA ALA A 120 1.17 -8.33 -6.18
C ALA A 120 0.73 -8.57 -7.62
N CYS A 121 -0.03 -7.63 -8.17
CA CYS A 121 -0.46 -7.63 -9.56
C CYS A 121 -0.23 -6.24 -10.16
N SER A 122 0.35 -6.17 -11.36
CA SER A 122 0.46 -4.91 -12.08
C SER A 122 -0.93 -4.40 -12.45
N ALA A 123 -1.20 -3.12 -12.22
CA ALA A 123 -2.44 -2.46 -12.61
C ALA A 123 -2.14 -1.35 -13.62
N GLY A 124 -3.01 -1.19 -14.61
CA GLY A 124 -2.87 -0.18 -15.65
C GLY A 124 -3.01 -0.75 -17.05
N GLY A 125 -3.70 0.00 -17.92
CA GLY A 125 -3.81 -0.30 -19.34
C GLY A 125 -2.95 0.67 -20.14
N ALA A 126 -2.20 0.14 -21.11
CA ALA A 126 -1.70 0.95 -22.22
C ALA A 126 -2.78 0.93 -23.31
N THR A 127 -3.35 2.07 -23.61
CA THR A 127 -4.13 2.25 -24.85
C THR A 127 -3.14 2.30 -26.00
N ILE A 128 -3.25 1.34 -26.92
CA ILE A 128 -2.50 1.30 -28.19
C ILE A 128 -3.25 2.05 -29.29
#